data_AF-M7S691-F1
#
_entry.id   AF-M7S691-F1
#
_cell.length_a   1.000
_cell.length_b   1.000
_cell.length_c   1.000
_cell.angle_alpha   90.00
_cell.angle_beta   90.00
_cell.angle_gamma   90.00
#
_symmetry.space_group_name_H-M   'P 1'
#
loop_
_entity.id
_entity.type
_entity.pdbx_description
1 polymer ?
#
loop_
_entity_poly.entity_id
_entity_poly.type
_entity_poly.pdbx_seq_one_letter_code
_entity_poly.pdbx_strand_id
1 'polypeptide(L)'
;MLGIVILALALSCVREKLFGDDYITASLCFMMILANPFFIENLSYRYDSLTMCMSVAISIISSYVAYQYKPINIIISSILTIAFLSLYQAALNTYAIFLLAFIISDVVKKNSISNITKNTASSVAGLIVGYFAYSYFIAKRLVTGSYNIEHSKIIEINSSLFEGIISNVLSFYRMFSTILNGDNYLIYYSLFFALIISLIVIVLKVIKRDENKKTKFLLVVLILLASMFFIIGPMIFLKSPIYAPRVLIGMGGFMFFCCLCVFYAFEDKQLISRIYFSFILLISTIFSYGAYNAINAQFQLEESIVNRISQDIDYLGFGRDKKNIKFIGTEPYASINENIVIKHPLMRELIPRIINNNWMWSEVLMQRNVFSRNYRLYDKEVKLENGWKKSGNNVYDIGVVGETIVVRFN
;
A
#
# COMPACT_ATOMS: atom_id res chain seq x y z
N MET A 1 -6.25 3.37 15.69
CA MET A 1 -7.20 4.50 15.89
C MET A 1 -6.53 5.87 15.85
N LEU A 2 -5.47 6.14 16.63
CA LEU A 2 -4.80 7.45 16.65
C LEU A 2 -4.32 7.92 15.25
N GLY A 3 -3.74 7.03 14.43
CA GLY A 3 -3.31 7.37 13.07
C GLY A 3 -4.44 7.85 12.15
N ILE A 4 -5.65 7.30 12.31
CA ILE A 4 -6.84 7.70 11.55
C ILE A 4 -7.28 9.11 11.96
N VAL A 5 -7.22 9.43 13.25
CA VAL A 5 -7.53 10.78 13.76
C VAL A 5 -6.57 11.81 13.17
N ILE A 6 -5.27 11.52 13.16
CA ILE A 6 -4.24 12.40 12.58
C ILE A 6 -4.49 12.61 11.07
N LEU A 7 -4.82 11.52 10.35
CA LEU A 7 -5.15 11.61 8.93
C LEU A 7 -6.42 12.44 8.68
N ALA A 8 -7.47 12.27 9.49
CA ALA A 8 -8.70 13.06 9.38
C ALA A 8 -8.46 14.57 9.63
N LEU A 9 -7.60 14.91 10.59
CA LEU A 9 -7.19 16.29 10.82
C LEU A 9 -6.44 16.87 9.61
N ALA A 10 -5.50 16.11 9.04
CA ALA A 10 -4.78 16.54 7.84
C ALA A 10 -5.71 16.78 6.65
N LEU A 11 -6.69 15.90 6.45
CA LEU A 11 -7.70 16.00 5.39
C LEU A 11 -8.64 17.20 5.61
N SER A 12 -8.95 17.53 6.87
CA SER A 12 -9.73 18.72 7.22
C SER A 12 -9.04 20.01 6.82
N CYS A 13 -7.70 20.09 6.95
CA CYS A 13 -6.92 21.27 6.54
C CYS A 13 -6.97 21.55 5.03
N VAL A 14 -7.14 20.51 4.20
CA VAL A 14 -7.17 20.65 2.73
C VAL A 14 -8.60 20.71 2.16
N ARG A 15 -9.60 20.43 2.99
CA ARG A 15 -11.02 20.39 2.62
C ARG A 15 -11.49 21.67 1.95
N GLU A 16 -11.26 22.82 2.60
CA GLU A 16 -11.73 24.12 2.10
C GLU A 16 -11.16 24.42 0.70
N LYS A 17 -9.88 24.14 0.49
CA LYS A 17 -9.22 24.33 -0.81
C LYS A 17 -9.85 23.46 -1.90
N LEU A 18 -10.24 22.23 -1.59
CA LEU A 18 -10.73 21.27 -2.60
C LEU A 18 -12.26 21.30 -2.77
N PHE A 19 -13.02 21.30 -1.68
CA PHE A 19 -14.48 21.13 -1.68
C PHE A 19 -15.25 22.36 -1.17
N GLY A 20 -14.58 23.37 -0.62
CA GLY A 20 -15.24 24.53 -0.01
C GLY A 20 -16.09 24.12 1.19
N ASP A 21 -17.38 24.45 1.12
CA ASP A 21 -18.39 24.18 2.16
C ASP A 21 -19.13 22.83 1.99
N ASP A 22 -18.77 22.00 1.00
CA ASP A 22 -19.37 20.67 0.86
C ASP A 22 -18.65 19.63 1.76
N TYR A 23 -19.01 19.63 3.04
CA TYR A 23 -18.48 18.70 4.04
C TYR A 23 -18.81 17.23 3.75
N ILE A 24 -20.00 16.96 3.21
CA ILE A 24 -20.50 15.59 3.02
C ILE A 24 -19.71 14.93 1.89
N THR A 25 -19.62 15.59 0.73
CA THR A 25 -18.88 15.03 -0.41
C THR A 25 -17.40 14.92 -0.11
N ALA A 26 -16.82 15.91 0.58
CA ALA A 26 -15.42 15.84 1.02
C ALA A 26 -15.16 14.61 1.89
N SER A 27 -16.02 14.35 2.87
CA SER A 27 -15.86 13.20 3.77
C SER A 27 -15.93 11.87 3.02
N LEU A 28 -16.89 11.71 2.10
CA LEU A 28 -17.02 10.51 1.27
C LEU A 28 -15.78 10.28 0.39
N CYS A 29 -15.27 11.33 -0.27
CA CYS A 29 -14.07 11.25 -1.09
C CYS A 29 -12.84 10.89 -0.25
N PHE A 30 -12.67 11.53 0.90
CA PHE A 30 -11.53 11.32 1.80
C PHE A 30 -11.49 9.93 2.40
N MET A 31 -12.65 9.33 2.70
CA MET A 31 -12.73 7.96 3.19
C MET A 31 -12.19 6.92 2.19
N MET A 32 -12.12 7.23 0.89
CA MET A 32 -11.54 6.32 -0.12
C MET A 32 -10.06 6.02 0.12
N ILE A 33 -9.33 6.93 0.77
CA ILE A 33 -7.92 6.72 1.13
C ILE A 33 -7.79 5.55 2.11
N LEU A 34 -8.74 5.45 3.04
CA LEU A 34 -8.78 4.40 4.07
C LEU A 34 -9.48 3.13 3.60
N ALA A 35 -10.53 3.26 2.80
CA ALA A 35 -11.36 2.14 2.34
C ALA A 35 -10.73 1.35 1.18
N ASN A 36 -9.59 1.79 0.65
CA ASN A 36 -8.85 1.07 -0.37
C ASN A 36 -8.46 -0.35 0.11
N PRO A 37 -8.71 -1.41 -0.69
CA PRO A 37 -8.43 -2.79 -0.31
C PRO A 37 -6.97 -3.06 0.08
N PHE A 38 -6.01 -2.31 -0.46
CA PHE A 38 -4.59 -2.52 -0.16
C PHE A 38 -4.18 -1.92 1.20
N PHE A 39 -4.91 -0.91 1.69
CA PHE A 39 -4.55 -0.20 2.93
C PHE A 39 -4.74 -1.05 4.20
N ILE A 40 -5.52 -2.13 4.09
CA ILE A 40 -5.74 -3.09 5.18
C ILE A 40 -4.43 -3.71 5.63
N GLU A 41 -3.51 -4.03 4.72
CA GLU A 41 -2.23 -4.61 5.12
C GLU A 41 -1.45 -3.63 6.00
N ASN A 42 -1.44 -2.33 5.65
CA ASN A 42 -0.84 -1.29 6.49
C ASN A 42 -1.48 -1.21 7.88
N LEU A 43 -2.80 -1.41 7.98
CA LEU A 43 -3.53 -1.42 9.25
C LEU A 43 -3.29 -2.70 10.07
N SER A 44 -3.04 -3.84 9.40
CA SER A 44 -2.76 -5.12 10.04
C SER A 44 -1.40 -5.14 10.78
N TYR A 45 -0.44 -4.32 10.36
CA TYR A 45 0.81 -4.09 11.10
C TYR A 45 0.54 -3.29 12.38
N ARG A 46 0.13 -3.97 13.45
CA ARG A 46 -0.35 -3.34 14.70
C ARG A 46 0.58 -2.24 15.24
N TYR A 47 1.90 -2.45 15.20
CA TYR A 47 2.89 -1.50 15.71
C TYR A 47 3.21 -0.37 14.70
N ASP A 48 3.27 -0.67 13.40
CA ASP A 48 3.69 0.29 12.37
C ASP A 48 2.50 1.02 11.71
N SER A 49 1.26 0.60 11.97
CA SER A 49 0.06 1.21 11.39
C SER A 49 -0.06 2.69 11.72
N LEU A 50 0.39 3.12 12.92
CA LEU A 50 0.42 4.52 13.33
C LEU A 50 1.40 5.33 12.47
N THR A 51 2.65 4.85 12.33
CA THR A 51 3.69 5.56 11.57
C THR A 51 3.35 5.63 10.09
N MET A 52 2.78 4.57 9.52
CA MET A 52 2.28 4.55 8.14
C MET A 52 1.13 5.56 7.92
N CYS A 53 0.13 5.59 8.81
CA CYS A 53 -0.96 6.58 8.71
C CYS A 53 -0.45 8.02 8.89
N MET A 54 0.47 8.25 9.84
CA MET A 54 1.09 9.56 10.04
C MET A 54 1.88 10.01 8.81
N SER A 55 2.60 9.09 8.16
CA SER A 55 3.32 9.39 6.92
C SER A 55 2.37 9.88 5.83
N VAL A 56 1.24 9.20 5.63
CA VAL A 56 0.19 9.62 4.69
C VAL A 56 -0.34 11.02 5.05
N ALA A 57 -0.67 11.26 6.32
CA ALA A 57 -1.17 12.56 6.79
C ALA A 57 -0.15 13.70 6.56
N ILE A 58 1.11 13.48 6.92
CA ILE A 58 2.20 14.44 6.74
C ILE A 58 2.46 14.70 5.25
N SER A 59 2.37 13.67 4.40
CA SER A 59 2.54 13.83 2.94
C SER A 59 1.48 14.77 2.34
N ILE A 60 0.22 14.66 2.81
CA ILE A 60 -0.89 15.52 2.38
C ILE A 60 -0.64 16.95 2.82
N ILE A 61 -0.31 17.18 4.09
CA ILE A 61 0.00 18.52 4.60
C ILE A 61 1.23 19.12 3.90
N SER A 62 2.28 18.33 3.67
CA SER A 62 3.48 18.76 2.97
C SER A 62 3.14 19.28 1.57
N SER A 63 2.34 18.51 0.81
CA SER A 63 1.92 18.94 -0.53
C SER A 63 1.07 20.22 -0.48
N TYR A 64 0.16 20.33 0.49
CA TYR A 64 -0.70 21.50 0.64
C TYR A 64 0.07 22.78 1.00
N VAL A 65 0.96 22.70 2.00
CA VAL A 65 1.78 23.84 2.44
C VAL A 65 2.65 24.35 1.29
N ALA A 66 3.33 23.43 0.60
CA ALA A 66 4.21 23.78 -0.51
C ALA A 66 3.47 24.44 -1.68
N TYR A 67 2.22 24.02 -1.93
CA TYR A 67 1.41 24.53 -3.03
C TYR A 67 0.96 25.98 -2.87
N GLN A 68 1.07 26.60 -1.70
CA GLN A 68 0.65 28.00 -1.47
C GLN A 68 1.69 29.05 -1.91
N TYR A 69 2.78 28.64 -2.56
CA TYR A 69 3.92 29.48 -3.00
C TYR A 69 4.35 30.56 -1.99
N LYS A 70 5.12 30.14 -0.98
CA LYS A 70 5.90 31.04 -0.11
C LYS A 70 7.27 30.42 0.11
N PRO A 71 8.39 31.17 0.07
CA PRO A 71 9.73 30.60 0.28
C PRO A 71 9.84 29.78 1.57
N ILE A 72 9.25 30.28 2.66
CA ILE A 72 9.20 29.57 3.94
C ILE A 72 8.44 28.23 3.85
N ASN A 73 7.41 28.14 3.00
CA ASN A 73 6.63 26.92 2.82
C ASN A 73 7.43 25.83 2.09
N ILE A 74 8.41 26.19 1.25
CA ILE A 74 9.31 25.22 0.62
C ILE A 74 10.20 24.57 1.68
N ILE A 75 10.72 25.37 2.62
CA ILE A 75 11.53 24.88 3.74
C ILE A 75 10.68 23.97 4.64
N ILE A 76 9.49 24.42 5.04
CA ILE A 76 8.55 23.63 5.86
C ILE A 76 8.19 22.32 5.15
N SER A 77 7.83 22.37 3.86
CA SER A 77 7.52 21.16 3.08
C SER A 77 8.73 20.23 2.94
N SER A 78 9.95 20.76 2.83
CA SER A 78 11.16 19.93 2.78
C SER A 78 11.33 19.17 4.10
N ILE A 79 11.13 19.82 5.25
CA ILE A 79 11.18 19.19 6.57
C ILE A 79 10.09 18.12 6.71
N LEU A 80 8.85 18.44 6.32
CA LEU A 80 7.74 17.48 6.35
C LEU A 80 7.99 16.31 5.39
N THR A 81 8.67 16.55 4.28
CA THR A 81 9.07 15.52 3.31
C THR A 81 10.07 14.54 3.93
N ILE A 82 11.09 15.05 4.61
CA ILE A 82 12.02 14.22 5.37
C ILE A 82 11.27 13.40 6.42
N ALA A 83 10.31 14.01 7.13
CA ALA A 83 9.53 13.34 8.16
C ALA A 83 8.69 12.18 7.59
N PHE A 84 7.90 12.40 6.53
CA PHE A 84 7.07 11.31 5.99
C PHE A 84 7.94 10.21 5.33
N LEU A 85 9.04 10.55 4.65
CA LEU A 85 9.94 9.55 4.08
C LEU A 85 10.65 8.70 5.14
N SER A 86 10.90 9.28 6.32
CA SER A 86 11.48 8.55 7.46
C SER A 86 10.48 7.61 8.13
N LEU A 87 9.19 7.94 8.11
CA LEU A 87 8.13 7.09 8.65
C LEU A 87 7.72 5.99 7.67
N TYR A 88 7.45 6.35 6.41
CA TYR A 88 7.04 5.42 5.38
C TYR A 88 7.21 6.01 3.97
N GLN A 89 8.15 5.45 3.21
CA GLN A 89 8.56 5.98 1.89
C GLN A 89 7.44 5.97 0.84
N ALA A 90 6.52 5.00 0.87
CA ALA A 90 5.46 4.89 -0.12
C ALA A 90 4.46 6.09 -0.09
N ALA A 91 4.47 6.89 0.98
CA ALA A 91 3.58 8.06 1.09
C ALA A 91 3.91 9.17 0.08
N LEU A 92 5.07 9.09 -0.60
CA LEU A 92 5.39 9.93 -1.74
C LEU A 92 4.31 9.84 -2.84
N ASN A 93 3.73 8.66 -3.05
CA ASN A 93 2.65 8.46 -4.01
C ASN A 93 1.42 9.31 -3.65
N THR A 94 1.05 9.33 -2.36
CA THR A 94 -0.05 10.17 -1.87
C THR A 94 0.27 11.65 -2.00
N TYR A 95 1.49 12.09 -1.68
CA TYR A 95 1.93 13.47 -1.90
C TYR A 95 1.68 13.91 -3.34
N ALA A 96 2.12 13.10 -4.31
CA ALA A 96 2.00 13.41 -5.72
C ALA A 96 0.55 13.47 -6.18
N ILE A 97 -0.30 12.54 -5.72
CA ILE A 97 -1.73 12.55 -6.06
C ILE A 97 -2.44 13.77 -5.49
N PHE A 98 -2.11 14.22 -4.27
CA PHE A 98 -2.67 15.45 -3.71
C PHE A 98 -2.18 16.70 -4.44
N LEU A 99 -0.92 16.72 -4.91
CA LEU A 99 -0.46 17.78 -5.82
C LEU A 99 -1.32 17.83 -7.09
N LEU A 100 -1.62 16.68 -7.72
CA LEU A 100 -2.52 16.62 -8.88
C LEU A 100 -3.94 17.10 -8.52
N ALA A 101 -4.44 16.78 -7.32
CA ALA A 101 -5.72 17.24 -6.80
C ALA A 101 -5.78 18.78 -6.67
N PHE A 102 -4.71 19.43 -6.22
CA PHE A 102 -4.65 20.89 -6.15
C PHE A 102 -4.57 21.53 -7.54
N ILE A 103 -3.80 20.94 -8.46
CA ILE A 103 -3.70 21.42 -9.84
C ILE A 103 -5.07 21.35 -10.53
N ILE A 104 -5.79 20.23 -10.44
CA ILE A 104 -7.12 20.12 -11.07
C ILE A 104 -8.13 21.08 -10.43
N SER A 105 -8.05 21.29 -9.10
CA SER A 105 -8.86 22.27 -8.40
C SER A 105 -8.65 23.69 -8.93
N ASP A 106 -7.38 24.10 -9.10
CA ASP A 106 -7.03 25.42 -9.63
C ASP A 106 -7.43 25.58 -11.11
N VAL A 107 -7.34 24.51 -11.91
CA VAL A 107 -7.84 24.50 -13.30
C VAL A 107 -9.34 24.77 -13.36
N VAL A 108 -10.12 24.09 -12.50
CA VAL A 108 -11.59 24.23 -12.43
C VAL A 108 -11.99 25.61 -11.88
N LYS A 109 -11.29 26.09 -10.85
CA LYS A 109 -11.51 27.41 -10.22
C LYS A 109 -10.97 28.60 -11.05
N LYS A 110 -10.51 28.36 -12.27
CA LYS A 110 -10.03 29.37 -13.23
C LYS A 110 -8.83 30.18 -12.74
N ASN A 111 -7.95 29.57 -11.97
CA ASN A 111 -6.68 30.21 -11.66
C ASN A 111 -5.83 30.34 -12.94
N SER A 112 -5.00 31.40 -12.97
CA SER A 112 -4.11 31.64 -14.11
C SER A 112 -3.08 30.52 -14.21
N ILE A 113 -2.70 30.17 -15.45
CA ILE A 113 -1.68 29.12 -15.69
C ILE A 113 -0.37 29.48 -15.01
N SER A 114 0.00 30.77 -15.01
CA SER A 114 1.18 31.26 -14.29
C SER A 114 1.13 30.89 -12.80
N ASN A 115 -0.02 31.11 -12.13
CA ASN A 115 -0.17 30.76 -10.71
C ASN A 115 -0.12 29.24 -10.48
N ILE A 116 -0.77 28.45 -11.35
CA ILE A 116 -0.75 26.99 -11.28
C ILE A 116 0.70 26.48 -11.41
N THR A 117 1.45 26.96 -12.40
CA THR A 117 2.85 26.58 -12.62
C THR A 117 3.72 26.96 -11.43
N LYS A 118 3.53 28.16 -10.88
CA LYS A 118 4.26 28.69 -9.73
C LYS A 118 4.04 27.83 -8.47
N ASN A 119 2.78 27.53 -8.17
CA ASN A 119 2.38 26.67 -7.03
C ASN A 119 2.90 25.24 -7.20
N THR A 120 2.80 24.70 -8.42
CA THR A 120 3.30 23.37 -8.76
C THR A 120 4.82 23.29 -8.60
N ALA A 121 5.55 24.28 -9.14
CA ALA A 121 7.00 24.36 -9.03
C ALA A 121 7.47 24.45 -7.56
N SER A 122 6.75 25.21 -6.72
CA SER A 122 7.00 25.27 -5.27
C SER A 122 6.87 23.91 -4.60
N SER A 123 5.80 23.18 -4.91
CA SER A 123 5.58 21.83 -4.37
C SER A 123 6.64 20.84 -4.84
N VAL A 124 6.96 20.83 -6.14
CA VAL A 124 8.02 19.98 -6.69
C VAL A 124 9.38 20.34 -6.08
N ALA A 125 9.70 21.62 -5.90
CA ALA A 125 10.94 22.05 -5.26
C ALA A 125 11.03 21.58 -3.80
N GLY A 126 9.95 21.72 -3.01
CA GLY A 126 9.91 21.24 -1.63
C GLY A 126 10.10 19.73 -1.51
N LEU A 127 9.47 18.97 -2.41
CA LEU A 127 9.64 17.51 -2.48
C LEU A 127 11.08 17.12 -2.85
N ILE A 128 11.66 17.74 -3.89
CA ILE A 128 13.02 17.45 -4.37
C ILE A 128 14.05 17.78 -3.29
N VAL A 129 13.99 18.97 -2.71
CA VAL A 129 14.91 19.40 -1.65
C VAL A 129 14.80 18.48 -0.44
N GLY A 130 13.58 18.18 0.01
CA GLY A 130 13.35 17.26 1.12
C GLY A 130 13.84 15.84 0.85
N TYR A 131 13.60 15.32 -0.35
CA TYR A 131 14.05 13.98 -0.76
C TYR A 131 15.58 13.86 -0.78
N PHE A 132 16.28 14.83 -1.37
CA PHE A 132 17.74 14.83 -1.39
C PHE A 132 18.33 14.98 0.01
N ALA A 133 17.75 15.85 0.85
CA ALA A 133 18.15 16.00 2.24
C ALA A 133 17.96 14.68 3.02
N TYR A 134 16.79 14.03 2.88
CA TYR A 134 16.54 12.71 3.45
C TYR A 134 17.60 11.69 2.97
N SER A 135 17.83 11.61 1.67
CA SER A 135 18.74 10.62 1.07
C SER A 135 20.18 10.79 1.58
N TYR A 136 20.65 12.04 1.66
CA TYR A 136 22.02 12.36 2.06
C TYR A 136 22.24 12.27 3.57
N PHE A 137 21.34 12.84 4.38
CA PHE A 137 21.54 12.95 5.84
C PHE A 137 21.01 11.76 6.62
N ILE A 138 19.90 11.16 6.19
CA ILE A 138 19.21 10.09 6.93
C ILE A 138 19.50 8.74 6.29
N ALA A 139 19.10 8.54 5.02
CA ALA A 139 19.13 7.22 4.39
C ALA A 139 20.54 6.62 4.38
N LYS A 140 21.55 7.40 3.95
CA LYS A 140 22.95 6.96 3.91
C LYS A 140 23.53 6.56 5.26
N ARG A 141 23.02 7.09 6.38
CA ARG A 141 23.60 6.89 7.73
C ARG A 141 22.83 5.89 8.58
N LEU A 142 21.50 5.85 8.44
CA LEU A 142 20.60 5.12 9.34
C LEU A 142 19.99 3.87 8.71
N VAL A 143 19.93 3.80 7.37
CA VAL A 143 19.45 2.59 6.69
C VAL A 143 20.53 1.53 6.76
N THR A 144 20.41 0.67 7.76
CA THR A 144 21.29 -0.47 8.01
C THR A 144 20.52 -1.78 7.82
N GLY A 145 21.23 -2.86 7.50
CA GLY A 145 20.67 -4.19 7.22
C GLY A 145 20.57 -4.51 5.72
N SER A 146 20.91 -5.75 5.36
CA SER A 146 20.96 -6.24 3.97
C SER A 146 19.62 -6.04 3.23
N TYR A 147 18.51 -6.35 3.88
CA TYR A 147 17.15 -6.21 3.34
C TYR A 147 16.85 -4.77 2.91
N ASN A 148 17.04 -3.79 3.79
CA ASN A 148 16.70 -2.39 3.49
C ASN A 148 17.62 -1.80 2.41
N ILE A 149 18.90 -2.18 2.41
CA ILE A 149 19.88 -1.74 1.40
C ILE A 149 19.54 -2.33 0.03
N GLU A 150 19.08 -3.57 -0.04
CA GLU A 150 18.71 -4.20 -1.30
C GLU A 150 17.46 -3.56 -1.92
N HIS A 151 16.41 -3.36 -1.11
CA HIS A 151 15.14 -2.82 -1.58
C HIS A 151 15.14 -1.31 -1.86
N SER A 152 16.19 -0.58 -1.47
CA SER A 152 16.36 0.85 -1.73
C SER A 152 17.27 1.17 -2.93
N LYS A 153 17.89 0.16 -3.54
CA LYS A 153 18.72 0.34 -4.74
C LYS A 153 17.86 0.70 -5.94
N ILE A 154 18.34 1.66 -6.73
CA ILE A 154 17.78 1.99 -8.05
C ILE A 154 18.39 1.06 -9.10
N ILE A 155 17.64 0.75 -10.16
CA ILE A 155 18.17 0.02 -11.31
C ILE A 155 19.35 0.82 -11.90
N GLU A 156 20.44 0.12 -12.20
CA GLU A 156 21.61 0.76 -12.81
C GLU A 156 21.27 1.31 -14.19
N ILE A 157 21.73 2.53 -14.50
CA ILE A 157 21.51 3.17 -15.79
C ILE A 157 22.47 2.54 -16.82
N ASN A 158 22.12 1.36 -17.28
CA ASN A 158 22.82 0.61 -18.31
C ASN A 158 21.79 -0.05 -19.26
N SER A 159 22.22 -0.95 -20.14
CA SER A 159 21.33 -1.65 -21.09
C SER A 159 20.18 -2.41 -20.43
N SER A 160 20.32 -2.81 -19.16
CA SER A 160 19.29 -3.54 -18.39
C SER A 160 18.20 -2.64 -17.78
N LEU A 161 18.30 -1.31 -17.90
CA LEU A 161 17.33 -0.38 -17.31
C LEU A 161 15.91 -0.63 -17.81
N PHE A 162 15.74 -0.75 -19.13
CA PHE A 162 14.42 -0.97 -19.73
C PHE A 162 13.84 -2.33 -19.36
N GLU A 163 14.66 -3.38 -19.34
CA GLU A 163 14.24 -4.72 -18.93
C GLU A 163 13.80 -4.74 -17.47
N GLY A 164 14.55 -4.08 -16.58
CA GLY A 164 14.20 -3.95 -15.17
C GLY A 164 12.89 -3.18 -14.97
N ILE A 165 12.69 -2.06 -15.65
CA ILE A 165 11.45 -1.28 -15.58
C ILE A 165 10.27 -2.11 -16.09
N ILE A 166 10.39 -2.79 -17.23
CA ILE A 166 9.32 -3.64 -17.78
C ILE A 166 9.00 -4.78 -16.81
N SER A 167 10.00 -5.44 -16.25
CA SER A 167 9.81 -6.49 -15.25
C SER A 167 9.06 -5.99 -14.02
N ASN A 168 9.43 -4.81 -13.51
CA ASN A 168 8.74 -4.18 -12.38
C ASN A 168 7.29 -3.84 -12.72
N VAL A 169 7.04 -3.23 -13.88
CA VAL A 169 5.70 -2.89 -14.36
C VAL A 169 4.83 -4.15 -14.48
N LEU A 170 5.36 -5.23 -15.06
CA LEU A 170 4.64 -6.50 -15.19
C LEU A 170 4.33 -7.13 -13.83
N SER A 171 5.26 -7.04 -12.87
CA SER A 171 5.08 -7.59 -11.53
C SER A 171 4.02 -6.81 -10.73
N PHE A 172 4.05 -5.47 -10.78
CA PHE A 172 3.00 -4.65 -10.19
C PHE A 172 1.66 -4.82 -10.92
N TYR A 173 1.67 -4.99 -12.25
CA TYR A 173 0.47 -5.31 -13.01
C TYR A 173 -0.13 -6.66 -12.59
N ARG A 174 0.68 -7.69 -12.37
CA ARG A 174 0.20 -8.98 -11.84
C ARG A 174 -0.49 -8.79 -10.50
N MET A 175 0.12 -8.05 -9.57
CA MET A 175 -0.51 -7.73 -8.27
C MET A 175 -1.82 -6.96 -8.46
N PHE A 176 -1.85 -5.94 -9.32
CA PHE A 176 -3.08 -5.18 -9.61
C PHE A 176 -4.16 -6.04 -10.29
N SER A 177 -3.78 -6.96 -11.18
CA SER A 177 -4.69 -7.85 -11.88
C SER A 177 -5.42 -8.80 -10.94
N THR A 178 -4.87 -9.10 -9.75
CA THR A 178 -5.57 -9.90 -8.72
C THR A 178 -6.85 -9.23 -8.24
N ILE A 179 -6.93 -7.89 -8.29
CA ILE A 179 -8.17 -7.15 -8.04
C ILE A 179 -9.14 -7.30 -9.20
N LEU A 180 -8.64 -7.14 -10.43
CA LEU A 180 -9.46 -7.17 -11.63
C LEU A 180 -10.02 -8.57 -11.94
N ASN A 181 -9.42 -9.61 -11.38
CA ASN A 181 -9.84 -11.00 -11.54
C ASN A 181 -10.77 -11.50 -10.42
N GLY A 182 -11.07 -10.69 -9.40
CA GLY A 182 -11.99 -11.05 -8.32
C GLY A 182 -13.38 -10.43 -8.49
N ASP A 183 -14.36 -10.88 -7.71
CA ASP A 183 -15.77 -10.47 -7.86
C ASP A 183 -16.03 -8.95 -7.76
N ASN A 184 -15.09 -8.17 -7.21
CA ASN A 184 -15.21 -6.71 -7.04
C ASN A 184 -14.62 -5.89 -8.21
N TYR A 185 -14.21 -6.53 -9.30
CA TYR A 185 -13.53 -5.88 -10.43
C TYR A 185 -14.33 -4.73 -11.04
N LEU A 186 -15.66 -4.84 -11.08
CA LEU A 186 -16.57 -3.85 -11.66
C LEU A 186 -16.45 -2.47 -11.00
N ILE A 187 -16.12 -2.40 -9.71
CA ILE A 187 -15.98 -1.14 -8.97
C ILE A 187 -14.76 -0.37 -9.42
N TYR A 188 -13.65 -1.06 -9.67
CA TYR A 188 -12.43 -0.43 -10.14
C TYR A 188 -12.55 0.03 -11.58
N TYR A 189 -13.23 -0.76 -12.43
CA TYR A 189 -13.58 -0.31 -13.78
C TYR A 189 -14.57 0.85 -13.77
N SER A 190 -15.57 0.86 -12.87
CA SER A 190 -16.50 1.98 -12.76
C SER A 190 -15.79 3.26 -12.31
N LEU A 191 -14.87 3.19 -11.35
CA LEU A 191 -14.04 4.32 -10.93
C LEU A 191 -13.18 4.85 -12.07
N PHE A 192 -12.52 3.95 -12.80
CA PHE A 192 -11.69 4.31 -13.95
C PHE A 192 -12.50 4.98 -15.06
N PHE A 193 -13.66 4.41 -15.40
CA PHE A 193 -14.56 4.97 -16.40
C PHE A 193 -15.15 6.31 -15.96
N ALA A 194 -15.54 6.42 -14.69
CA ALA A 194 -16.01 7.67 -14.09
C ALA A 194 -14.94 8.76 -14.13
N LEU A 195 -13.66 8.41 -13.90
CA LEU A 195 -12.53 9.33 -14.06
C LEU A 195 -12.43 9.84 -15.49
N ILE A 196 -12.42 8.95 -16.49
CA ILE A 196 -12.33 9.33 -17.90
C ILE A 196 -13.47 10.28 -18.30
N ILE A 197 -14.72 9.91 -17.99
CA ILE A 197 -15.88 10.76 -18.27
C ILE A 197 -15.73 12.12 -17.57
N SER A 198 -15.36 12.11 -16.29
CA SER A 198 -15.25 13.34 -15.51
C SER A 198 -14.19 14.28 -16.07
N LEU A 199 -13.04 13.76 -16.49
CA LEU A 199 -11.99 14.56 -17.12
C LEU A 199 -12.45 15.10 -18.48
N ILE A 200 -13.16 14.32 -19.30
CA ILE A 200 -13.76 14.80 -20.55
C ILE A 200 -14.73 15.95 -20.26
N VAL A 201 -15.62 15.81 -19.28
CA VAL A 201 -16.57 16.87 -18.89
C VAL A 201 -15.83 18.12 -18.39
N ILE A 202 -14.80 17.97 -17.55
CA ILE A 202 -13.97 19.09 -17.07
C ILE A 202 -13.31 19.79 -18.26
N VAL A 203 -12.70 19.04 -19.18
CA VAL A 203 -12.09 19.59 -20.40
C VAL A 203 -13.11 20.38 -21.20
N LEU A 204 -14.30 19.83 -21.45
CA LEU A 204 -15.36 20.50 -22.20
C LEU A 204 -15.81 21.80 -21.50
N LYS A 205 -15.94 21.80 -20.16
CA LYS A 205 -16.24 23.01 -19.37
C LYS A 205 -15.14 24.05 -19.50
N VAL A 206 -13.88 23.65 -19.45
CA VAL A 206 -12.71 24.53 -19.54
C VAL A 206 -12.58 25.13 -20.95
N ILE A 207 -12.68 24.31 -22.00
CA ILE A 207 -12.60 24.74 -23.41
C ILE A 207 -13.71 25.74 -23.75
N LYS A 208 -14.91 25.61 -23.16
CA LYS A 208 -16.01 26.56 -23.40
C LYS A 208 -15.80 27.93 -22.76
N ARG A 209 -14.95 28.04 -21.74
CA ARG A 209 -14.94 29.18 -20.81
C ARG A 209 -13.61 29.93 -20.69
N ASP A 210 -12.55 29.51 -21.39
CA ASP A 210 -11.20 30.02 -21.19
C ASP A 210 -10.47 30.30 -22.51
N GLU A 211 -9.54 31.24 -22.53
CA GLU A 211 -8.72 31.57 -23.70
C GLU A 211 -7.56 30.56 -23.88
N ASN A 212 -7.04 29.97 -22.81
CA ASN A 212 -5.87 29.07 -22.84
C ASN A 212 -6.24 27.57 -23.02
N LYS A 213 -7.12 27.28 -23.97
CA LYS A 213 -7.78 25.96 -24.12
C LYS A 213 -6.80 24.81 -24.36
N LYS A 214 -5.81 25.00 -25.25
CA LYS A 214 -4.84 23.96 -25.63
C LYS A 214 -3.94 23.54 -24.45
N THR A 215 -3.43 24.51 -23.70
CA THR A 215 -2.55 24.26 -22.55
C THR A 215 -3.30 23.55 -21.43
N LYS A 216 -4.54 23.95 -21.14
CA LYS A 216 -5.35 23.28 -20.12
C LYS A 216 -5.77 21.87 -20.53
N PHE A 217 -6.04 21.63 -21.82
CA PHE A 217 -6.27 20.29 -22.34
C PHE A 217 -5.05 19.38 -22.13
N LEU A 218 -3.85 19.83 -22.53
CA LEU A 218 -2.61 19.09 -22.33
C LEU A 218 -2.38 18.80 -20.84
N LEU A 219 -2.63 19.78 -19.98
CA LEU A 219 -2.49 19.61 -18.53
C LEU A 219 -3.43 18.52 -17.98
N VAL A 220 -4.68 18.46 -18.42
CA VAL A 220 -5.62 17.41 -17.98
C VAL A 220 -5.18 16.03 -18.45
N VAL A 221 -4.68 15.89 -19.68
CA VAL A 221 -4.14 14.62 -20.19
C VAL A 221 -2.92 14.19 -19.36
N LEU A 222 -2.02 15.12 -19.05
CA LEU A 222 -0.86 14.84 -18.20
C LEU A 222 -1.28 14.44 -16.78
N ILE A 223 -2.31 15.08 -16.21
CA ILE A 223 -2.86 14.71 -14.90
C ILE A 223 -3.41 13.29 -14.91
N LEU A 224 -4.12 12.88 -15.96
CA LEU A 224 -4.62 11.51 -16.10
C LEU A 224 -3.47 10.50 -16.05
N LEU A 225 -2.46 10.69 -16.91
CA LEU A 225 -1.30 9.79 -16.98
C LEU A 225 -0.51 9.77 -15.67
N ALA A 226 -0.29 10.94 -15.07
CA ALA A 226 0.40 11.06 -13.79
C ALA A 226 -0.37 10.38 -12.65
N SER A 227 -1.70 10.51 -12.62
CA SER A 227 -2.53 9.88 -11.57
C SER A 227 -2.43 8.35 -11.60
N MET A 228 -2.37 7.74 -12.80
CA MET A 228 -2.16 6.30 -12.95
C MET A 228 -0.73 5.90 -12.57
N PHE A 229 0.26 6.68 -13.00
CA PHE A 229 1.66 6.43 -12.66
C PHE A 229 1.85 6.39 -11.13
N PHE A 230 1.31 7.36 -10.40
CA PHE A 230 1.46 7.44 -8.94
C PHE A 230 0.63 6.44 -8.13
N ILE A 231 -0.09 5.51 -8.75
CA ILE A 231 -0.58 4.32 -8.04
C ILE A 231 0.61 3.52 -7.50
N ILE A 232 1.66 3.36 -8.34
CA ILE A 232 2.92 2.64 -8.01
C ILE A 232 4.06 3.65 -7.77
N GLY A 233 4.12 4.69 -8.59
CA GLY A 233 5.07 5.78 -8.50
C GLY A 233 6.52 5.37 -8.75
N PRO A 234 7.50 5.95 -8.03
CA PRO A 234 8.93 5.76 -8.32
C PRO A 234 9.42 4.34 -8.01
N MET A 235 8.60 3.47 -7.42
CA MET A 235 8.96 2.08 -7.12
C MET A 235 9.29 1.27 -8.38
N ILE A 236 8.80 1.68 -9.56
CA ILE A 236 9.15 1.02 -10.83
C ILE A 236 10.64 1.14 -11.18
N PHE A 237 11.36 2.10 -10.57
CA PHE A 237 12.79 2.33 -10.82
C PHE A 237 13.70 1.60 -9.83
N LEU A 238 13.14 0.87 -8.85
CA LEU A 238 13.93 0.11 -7.88
C LEU A 238 14.47 -1.19 -8.48
N LYS A 239 15.67 -1.60 -8.05
CA LYS A 239 16.33 -2.83 -8.49
C LYS A 239 15.61 -4.08 -7.97
N SER A 240 15.17 -4.03 -6.72
CA SER A 240 14.40 -5.07 -6.06
C SER A 240 13.22 -4.43 -5.31
N PRO A 241 12.15 -3.97 -5.97
CA PRO A 241 11.01 -3.38 -5.26
C PRO A 241 10.31 -4.41 -4.39
N ILE A 242 9.67 -3.94 -3.31
CA ILE A 242 8.82 -4.78 -2.47
C ILE A 242 7.47 -4.93 -3.18
N TYR A 243 7.14 -6.13 -3.63
CA TYR A 243 5.82 -6.45 -4.18
C TYR A 243 4.89 -6.92 -3.06
N ALA A 244 4.19 -5.98 -2.43
CA ALA A 244 3.23 -6.27 -1.37
C ALA A 244 2.06 -5.27 -1.40
N PRO A 245 0.83 -5.68 -1.03
CA PRO A 245 -0.32 -4.79 -0.91
C PRO A 245 -0.01 -3.49 -0.14
N ARG A 246 0.75 -3.57 0.96
CA ARG A 246 1.09 -2.44 1.82
C ARG A 246 1.75 -1.27 1.09
N VAL A 247 2.49 -1.50 0.00
CA VAL A 247 3.17 -0.42 -0.75
C VAL A 247 2.25 0.32 -1.74
N LEU A 248 1.07 -0.24 -2.04
CA LEU A 248 0.09 0.33 -2.96
C LEU A 248 -0.86 1.35 -2.31
N ILE A 249 -0.37 2.11 -1.33
CA ILE A 249 -1.17 3.19 -0.71
C ILE A 249 -1.56 4.30 -1.69
N GLY A 250 -0.83 4.41 -2.81
CA GLY A 250 -1.18 5.27 -3.94
C GLY A 250 -2.56 4.96 -4.54
N MET A 251 -3.03 3.71 -4.42
CA MET A 251 -4.38 3.33 -4.89
C MET A 251 -5.48 4.08 -4.12
N GLY A 252 -5.35 4.25 -2.81
CA GLY A 252 -6.31 5.03 -2.01
C GLY A 252 -6.33 6.50 -2.41
N GLY A 253 -5.16 7.08 -2.69
CA GLY A 253 -5.04 8.42 -3.28
C GLY A 253 -5.73 8.51 -4.64
N PHE A 254 -5.53 7.50 -5.51
CA PHE A 254 -6.12 7.46 -6.84
C PHE A 254 -7.64 7.34 -6.80
N MET A 255 -8.19 6.50 -5.92
CA MET A 255 -9.64 6.40 -5.68
C MET A 255 -10.23 7.74 -5.21
N PHE A 256 -9.55 8.41 -4.28
CA PHE A 256 -9.90 9.77 -3.86
C PHE A 256 -9.89 10.75 -5.05
N PHE A 257 -8.84 10.73 -5.86
CA PHE A 257 -8.69 11.61 -7.03
C PHE A 257 -9.80 11.39 -8.06
N CYS A 258 -10.18 10.13 -8.31
CA CYS A 258 -11.33 9.80 -9.16
C CYS A 258 -12.62 10.46 -8.65
N CYS A 259 -12.90 10.34 -7.34
CA CYS A 259 -14.09 10.94 -6.73
C CYS A 259 -14.04 12.47 -6.78
N LEU A 260 -12.87 13.08 -6.59
CA LEU A 260 -12.69 14.53 -6.73
C LEU A 260 -12.98 15.01 -8.16
N CYS A 261 -12.52 14.28 -9.18
CA CYS A 261 -12.84 14.61 -10.57
C CYS A 261 -14.34 14.51 -10.86
N VAL A 262 -15.02 13.46 -10.34
CA VAL A 262 -16.49 13.33 -10.45
C VAL A 262 -17.20 14.50 -9.78
N PHE A 263 -16.74 14.93 -8.61
CA PHE A 263 -17.29 16.11 -7.92
C PHE A 263 -17.21 17.37 -8.79
N TYR A 264 -16.06 17.69 -9.39
CA TYR A 264 -15.93 18.86 -10.28
C TYR A 264 -16.65 18.72 -11.62
N ALA A 265 -16.74 17.51 -12.16
CA ALA A 265 -17.46 17.26 -13.39
C ALA A 265 -18.98 17.48 -13.21
N PHE A 266 -19.53 17.09 -12.07
CA PHE A 266 -20.97 17.07 -11.81
C PHE A 266 -21.39 17.90 -10.60
N GLU A 267 -20.86 19.12 -10.47
CA GLU A 267 -21.14 20.06 -9.38
C GLU A 267 -22.65 20.30 -9.15
N ASP A 268 -23.47 20.32 -10.20
CA ASP A 268 -24.92 20.53 -10.10
C ASP A 268 -25.70 19.26 -9.67
N LYS A 269 -25.04 18.09 -9.64
CA LYS A 269 -25.66 16.78 -9.39
C LYS A 269 -24.99 16.03 -8.23
N GLN A 270 -24.59 16.77 -7.20
CA GLN A 270 -23.86 16.23 -6.03
C GLN A 270 -24.56 15.04 -5.36
N LEU A 271 -25.91 14.99 -5.34
CA LEU A 271 -26.63 13.86 -4.76
C LEU A 271 -26.28 12.53 -5.46
N ILE A 272 -26.18 12.53 -6.79
CA ILE A 272 -25.82 11.34 -7.57
C ILE A 272 -24.38 10.94 -7.27
N SER A 273 -23.46 11.90 -7.25
CA SER A 273 -22.06 11.66 -6.89
C SER A 273 -21.93 11.09 -5.47
N ARG A 274 -22.68 11.61 -4.50
CA ARG A 274 -22.70 11.11 -3.12
C ARG A 274 -23.22 9.68 -3.05
N ILE A 275 -24.33 9.36 -3.72
CA ILE A 275 -24.86 7.98 -3.79
C ILE A 275 -23.81 7.03 -4.37
N TYR A 276 -23.17 7.43 -5.47
CA TYR A 276 -22.11 6.66 -6.11
C TYR A 276 -20.91 6.43 -5.18
N PHE A 277 -20.42 7.47 -4.51
CA PHE A 277 -19.31 7.36 -3.56
C PHE A 277 -19.67 6.51 -2.35
N SER A 278 -20.88 6.66 -1.80
CA SER A 278 -21.37 5.82 -0.70
C SER A 278 -21.46 4.35 -1.10
N PHE A 279 -21.89 4.04 -2.33
CA PHE A 279 -21.92 2.67 -2.83
C PHE A 279 -20.52 2.06 -2.94
N ILE A 280 -19.56 2.78 -3.54
CA ILE A 280 -18.16 2.34 -3.62
C ILE A 280 -17.61 2.10 -2.21
N LEU A 281 -17.81 3.05 -1.31
CA LEU A 281 -17.32 2.99 0.06
C LEU A 281 -17.88 1.78 0.81
N LEU A 282 -19.18 1.50 0.63
CA LEU A 282 -19.84 0.35 1.23
C LEU A 282 -19.17 -0.96 0.79
N ILE A 283 -19.02 -1.19 -0.53
CA ILE A 283 -18.41 -2.43 -1.01
C ILE A 283 -16.95 -2.54 -0.59
N SER A 284 -16.19 -1.45 -0.71
CA SER A 284 -14.79 -1.38 -0.26
C SER A 284 -14.65 -1.70 1.23
N THR A 285 -15.58 -1.24 2.07
CA THR A 285 -15.57 -1.52 3.52
C THR A 285 -16.01 -2.95 3.82
N ILE A 286 -17.00 -3.49 3.10
CA ILE A 286 -17.40 -4.92 3.22
C ILE A 286 -16.21 -5.82 2.87
N PHE A 287 -15.53 -5.55 1.76
CA PHE A 287 -14.31 -6.28 1.39
C PHE A 287 -13.25 -6.18 2.48
N SER A 288 -13.05 -4.97 3.00
CA SER A 288 -12.02 -4.73 4.01
C SER A 288 -12.28 -5.46 5.33
N TYR A 289 -13.54 -5.49 5.75
CA TYR A 289 -13.99 -6.22 6.92
C TYR A 289 -13.83 -7.74 6.73
N GLY A 290 -14.21 -8.25 5.54
CA GLY A 290 -14.00 -9.66 5.18
C GLY A 290 -12.53 -10.06 5.20
N ALA A 291 -11.65 -9.21 4.65
CA ALA A 291 -10.21 -9.43 4.67
C ALA A 291 -9.63 -9.46 6.09
N TYR A 292 -10.04 -8.53 6.95
CA TYR A 292 -9.63 -8.54 8.35
C TYR A 292 -10.02 -9.83 9.08
N ASN A 293 -11.26 -10.29 8.92
CA ASN A 293 -11.72 -11.54 9.52
C ASN A 293 -10.96 -12.76 8.98
N ALA A 294 -10.69 -12.79 7.69
CA ALA A 294 -9.92 -13.86 7.06
C ALA A 294 -8.47 -13.92 7.57
N ILE A 295 -7.81 -12.76 7.70
CA ILE A 295 -6.46 -12.65 8.29
C ILE A 295 -6.46 -13.16 9.73
N ASN A 296 -7.44 -12.74 10.55
CA ASN A 296 -7.54 -13.19 11.93
C ASN A 296 -7.79 -14.70 12.05
N ALA A 297 -8.66 -15.26 11.20
CA ALA A 297 -8.95 -16.70 11.18
C ALA A 297 -7.71 -17.51 10.76
N GLN A 298 -6.94 -17.01 9.79
CA GLN A 298 -5.67 -17.63 9.41
C GLN A 298 -4.68 -17.60 10.57
N PHE A 299 -4.53 -16.45 11.22
CA PHE A 299 -3.61 -16.29 12.35
C PHE A 299 -3.94 -17.23 13.52
N GLN A 300 -5.23 -17.43 13.82
CA GLN A 300 -5.66 -18.37 14.86
C GLN A 300 -5.34 -19.83 14.49
N LEU A 301 -5.49 -20.20 13.22
CA LEU A 301 -5.08 -21.53 12.74
C LEU A 301 -3.56 -21.70 12.90
N GLU A 302 -2.77 -20.71 12.49
CA GLU A 302 -1.31 -20.74 12.59
C GLU A 302 -0.84 -20.86 14.05
N GLU A 303 -1.46 -20.13 14.98
CA GLU A 303 -1.20 -20.29 16.42
C GLU A 303 -1.54 -21.71 16.90
N SER A 304 -2.64 -22.30 16.42
CA SER A 304 -2.99 -23.69 16.75
C SER A 304 -1.97 -24.69 16.18
N ILE A 305 -1.51 -24.50 14.94
CA ILE A 305 -0.50 -25.34 14.29
C ILE A 305 0.81 -25.27 15.08
N VAL A 306 1.30 -24.07 15.39
CA VAL A 306 2.52 -23.88 16.19
C VAL A 306 2.41 -24.57 17.54
N ASN A 307 1.27 -24.44 18.23
CA ASN A 307 1.05 -25.10 19.52
C ASN A 307 1.09 -26.63 19.41
N ARG A 308 0.51 -27.20 18.35
CA ARG A 308 0.56 -28.64 18.09
C ARG A 308 1.96 -29.11 17.74
N ILE A 309 2.71 -28.35 16.94
CA ILE A 309 4.10 -28.66 16.60
C ILE A 309 4.94 -28.73 17.86
N SER A 310 4.82 -27.75 18.76
CA SER A 310 5.55 -27.75 20.03
C SER A 310 5.19 -28.97 20.89
N GLN A 311 3.91 -29.32 20.98
CA GLN A 311 3.45 -30.51 21.71
C GLN A 311 3.97 -31.81 21.10
N ASP A 312 3.96 -31.93 19.77
CA ASP A 312 4.46 -33.11 19.07
C ASP A 312 5.98 -33.26 19.22
N ILE A 313 6.73 -32.15 19.17
CA ILE A 313 8.19 -32.16 19.41
C ILE A 313 8.49 -32.65 20.83
N ASP A 314 7.75 -32.17 21.83
CA ASP A 314 7.91 -32.57 23.23
C ASP A 314 7.51 -34.03 23.44
N TYR A 315 6.39 -34.46 22.87
CA TYR A 315 5.88 -35.83 22.96
C TYR A 315 6.80 -36.85 22.30
N LEU A 316 7.31 -36.53 21.11
CA LEU A 316 8.20 -37.41 20.35
C LEU A 316 9.65 -37.39 20.88
N GLY A 317 9.97 -36.47 21.79
CA GLY A 317 11.29 -36.34 22.40
C GLY A 317 12.38 -35.85 21.43
N PHE A 318 11.98 -35.24 20.30
CA PHE A 318 12.91 -34.86 19.23
C PHE A 318 13.71 -33.58 19.50
N GLY A 319 13.24 -32.73 20.42
CA GLY A 319 13.67 -31.33 20.48
C GLY A 319 14.48 -30.88 21.70
N ARG A 320 14.66 -31.70 22.74
CA ARG A 320 15.26 -31.22 24.01
C ARG A 320 16.67 -30.64 23.86
N ASP A 321 17.45 -31.15 22.91
CA ASP A 321 18.84 -30.72 22.67
C ASP A 321 19.00 -29.91 21.37
N LYS A 322 17.91 -29.62 20.66
CA LYS A 322 17.93 -28.99 19.32
C LYS A 322 17.49 -27.54 19.42
N LYS A 323 18.12 -26.67 18.63
CA LYS A 323 17.82 -25.23 18.59
C LYS A 323 17.31 -24.75 17.25
N ASN A 324 17.45 -25.56 16.20
CA ASN A 324 17.10 -25.17 14.84
C ASN A 324 15.81 -25.84 14.40
N ILE A 325 14.93 -25.09 13.76
CA ILE A 325 13.71 -25.61 13.12
C ILE A 325 13.65 -25.17 11.66
N LYS A 326 13.20 -26.06 10.78
CA LYS A 326 12.96 -25.81 9.36
C LYS A 326 11.52 -26.16 9.02
N PHE A 327 10.83 -25.25 8.34
CA PHE A 327 9.56 -25.55 7.69
C PHE A 327 9.80 -25.90 6.23
N ILE A 328 9.07 -26.90 5.73
CA ILE A 328 9.06 -27.31 4.33
C ILE A 328 7.63 -27.29 3.84
N GLY A 329 7.37 -26.48 2.81
CA GLY A 329 6.04 -26.21 2.30
C GLY A 329 5.42 -24.99 2.99
N THR A 330 4.10 -24.92 2.90
CA THR A 330 3.28 -23.85 3.50
C THR A 330 2.12 -24.50 4.21
N GLU A 331 1.76 -23.94 5.35
CA GLU A 331 0.54 -24.27 6.05
C GLU A 331 -0.70 -24.15 5.15
N PRO A 332 -1.76 -24.93 5.44
CA PRO A 332 -3.03 -24.80 4.75
C PRO A 332 -3.72 -23.47 5.10
N TYR A 333 -4.69 -23.09 4.26
CA TYR A 333 -5.62 -22.03 4.62
C TYR A 333 -6.58 -22.50 5.70
N ALA A 334 -7.04 -21.59 6.54
CA ALA A 334 -8.23 -21.82 7.36
C ALA A 334 -9.41 -22.18 6.46
N SER A 335 -10.28 -23.10 6.89
CA SER A 335 -11.39 -23.60 6.06
C SER A 335 -12.32 -22.48 5.57
N ILE A 336 -12.47 -21.41 6.35
CA ILE A 336 -13.24 -20.22 5.94
C ILE A 336 -12.56 -19.43 4.80
N ASN A 337 -11.23 -19.50 4.71
CA ASN A 337 -10.44 -18.78 3.73
C ASN A 337 -10.31 -19.50 2.38
N GLU A 338 -10.45 -20.84 2.35
CA GLU A 338 -10.30 -21.64 1.12
C GLU A 338 -11.18 -21.13 -0.03
N ASN A 339 -12.45 -20.86 0.24
CA ASN A 339 -13.37 -20.32 -0.76
C ASN A 339 -13.11 -18.83 -1.07
N ILE A 340 -12.70 -18.06 -0.05
CA ILE A 340 -12.47 -16.61 -0.19
C ILE A 340 -11.28 -16.34 -1.12
N VAL A 341 -10.20 -17.10 -0.99
CA VAL A 341 -9.00 -16.94 -1.83
C VAL A 341 -9.19 -17.40 -3.28
N ILE A 342 -10.25 -18.17 -3.55
CA ILE A 342 -10.65 -18.55 -4.90
C ILE A 342 -11.49 -17.44 -5.53
N LYS A 343 -12.50 -16.93 -4.81
CA LYS A 343 -13.40 -15.86 -5.29
C LYS A 343 -12.74 -14.49 -5.40
N HIS A 344 -11.80 -14.21 -4.50
CA HIS A 344 -11.09 -12.95 -4.46
C HIS A 344 -9.58 -13.22 -4.47
N PRO A 345 -8.94 -13.30 -5.65
CA PRO A 345 -7.52 -13.62 -5.75
C PRO A 345 -6.60 -12.67 -4.96
N LEU A 346 -6.97 -11.40 -4.81
CA LEU A 346 -6.26 -10.44 -3.95
C LEU A 346 -6.09 -10.94 -2.50
N MET A 347 -7.03 -11.76 -2.00
CA MET A 347 -6.97 -12.30 -0.64
C MET A 347 -5.79 -13.24 -0.43
N ARG A 348 -5.22 -13.83 -1.50
CA ARG A 348 -3.98 -14.62 -1.41
C ARG A 348 -2.78 -13.78 -1.01
N GLU A 349 -2.78 -12.51 -1.42
CA GLU A 349 -1.74 -11.53 -1.09
C GLU A 349 -1.99 -10.87 0.28
N LEU A 350 -3.26 -10.64 0.63
CA LEU A 350 -3.64 -10.00 1.90
C LEU A 350 -3.60 -10.93 3.12
N ILE A 351 -3.89 -12.21 2.94
CA ILE A 351 -3.85 -13.21 4.02
C ILE A 351 -2.42 -13.75 4.08
N PRO A 352 -1.60 -13.32 5.05
CA PRO A 352 -0.25 -13.85 5.19
C PRO A 352 -0.34 -15.34 5.54
N ARG A 353 0.55 -16.12 4.94
CA ARG A 353 0.85 -17.48 5.37
C ARG A 353 2.19 -17.45 6.09
N ILE A 354 2.11 -17.26 7.41
CA ILE A 354 3.24 -16.97 8.29
C ILE A 354 4.22 -18.14 8.37
N ILE A 355 3.74 -19.38 8.42
CA ILE A 355 4.55 -20.60 8.62
C ILE A 355 4.99 -21.17 7.28
N ASN A 356 5.99 -20.53 6.69
CA ASN A 356 6.58 -20.96 5.41
C ASN A 356 8.09 -21.16 5.53
N ASN A 357 8.71 -21.66 4.45
CA ASN A 357 10.10 -22.13 4.45
C ASN A 357 11.13 -21.22 5.17
N ASN A 358 11.10 -19.90 4.91
CA ASN A 358 12.21 -18.99 5.23
C ASN A 358 11.74 -17.65 5.83
N TRP A 359 10.47 -17.49 6.19
CA TRP A 359 10.00 -16.19 6.67
C TRP A 359 10.28 -16.01 8.16
N MET A 360 11.00 -14.95 8.53
CA MET A 360 11.33 -14.63 9.93
C MET A 360 10.11 -14.65 10.86
N TRP A 361 8.91 -14.31 10.36
CA TRP A 361 7.69 -14.34 11.17
C TRP A 361 7.28 -15.75 11.62
N SER A 362 7.69 -16.82 10.93
CA SER A 362 7.51 -18.19 11.42
C SER A 362 8.25 -18.40 12.74
N GLU A 363 9.48 -17.89 12.86
CA GLU A 363 10.25 -17.93 14.12
C GLU A 363 9.58 -17.10 15.20
N VAL A 364 9.18 -15.86 14.87
CA VAL A 364 8.52 -14.97 15.83
C VAL A 364 7.23 -15.59 16.36
N LEU A 365 6.45 -16.25 15.50
CA LEU A 365 5.23 -16.95 15.89
C LEU A 365 5.53 -18.13 16.82
N MET A 366 6.52 -18.97 16.49
CA MET A 366 7.00 -20.05 17.36
C MET A 366 7.44 -19.53 18.73
N GLN A 367 8.07 -18.35 18.77
CA GLN A 367 8.54 -17.72 20.01
C GLN A 367 7.45 -17.19 20.93
N ARG A 368 6.21 -17.08 20.45
CA ARG A 368 5.07 -16.73 21.30
C ARG A 368 4.68 -17.88 22.24
N ASN A 369 5.01 -19.11 21.86
CA ASN A 369 4.78 -20.28 22.69
C ASN A 369 6.03 -20.59 23.54
N VAL A 370 5.82 -20.77 24.85
CA VAL A 370 6.86 -20.99 25.87
C VAL A 370 7.70 -22.24 25.57
N PHE A 371 7.09 -23.29 25.02
CA PHE A 371 7.76 -24.57 24.72
C PHE A 371 8.62 -24.51 23.46
N SER A 372 8.35 -23.56 22.56
CA SER A 372 9.07 -23.41 21.28
C SER A 372 9.94 -22.16 21.18
N ARG A 373 10.04 -21.36 22.25
CA ARG A 373 10.75 -20.07 22.23
C ARG A 373 12.25 -20.17 21.94
N ASN A 374 12.85 -21.32 22.19
CA ASN A 374 14.28 -21.52 21.97
C ASN A 374 14.62 -21.92 20.53
N TYR A 375 13.62 -22.24 19.69
CA TYR A 375 13.85 -22.60 18.31
C TYR A 375 14.12 -21.38 17.45
N ARG A 376 15.11 -21.50 16.56
CA ARG A 376 15.51 -20.51 15.56
C ARG A 376 15.28 -21.09 14.17
N LEU A 377 14.80 -20.26 13.25
CA LEU A 377 14.56 -20.71 11.87
C LEU A 377 15.90 -21.02 11.20
N TYR A 378 15.95 -22.18 10.54
CA TYR A 378 17.12 -22.59 9.77
C TYR A 378 16.93 -22.21 8.30
N ASP A 379 17.75 -21.28 7.81
CA ASP A 379 17.55 -20.71 6.48
C ASP A 379 18.12 -21.57 5.34
N LYS A 380 19.00 -22.54 5.64
CA LYS A 380 19.61 -23.39 4.61
C LYS A 380 18.66 -24.51 4.16
N GLU A 381 18.87 -25.01 2.95
CA GLU A 381 18.17 -26.19 2.44
C GLU A 381 18.55 -27.44 3.25
N VAL A 382 17.55 -28.28 3.50
CA VAL A 382 17.72 -29.54 4.21
C VAL A 382 17.37 -30.67 3.24
N LYS A 383 18.31 -31.59 3.02
CA LYS A 383 18.03 -32.80 2.22
C LYS A 383 17.17 -33.75 3.05
N LEU A 384 16.02 -34.12 2.50
CA LEU A 384 15.10 -35.04 3.16
C LEU A 384 15.68 -36.46 3.08
N GLU A 385 15.97 -37.08 4.22
CA GLU A 385 16.34 -38.50 4.32
C GLU A 385 15.11 -39.36 4.68
N ASN A 386 15.25 -40.69 4.71
CA ASN A 386 14.18 -41.58 5.18
C ASN A 386 14.07 -41.54 6.72
N GLY A 387 12.85 -41.61 7.28
CA GLY A 387 12.64 -41.67 8.74
C GLY A 387 11.62 -40.69 9.34
N TRP A 388 10.77 -40.07 8.53
CA TRP A 388 9.72 -39.14 8.98
C TRP A 388 8.69 -39.84 9.86
N LYS A 389 8.37 -39.24 11.02
CA LYS A 389 7.22 -39.66 11.81
C LYS A 389 6.02 -38.83 11.37
N LYS A 390 4.98 -39.52 10.92
CA LYS A 390 3.68 -38.90 10.70
C LYS A 390 3.24 -38.31 12.03
N SER A 391 2.95 -37.01 12.06
CA SER A 391 2.36 -36.41 13.26
C SER A 391 1.00 -37.07 13.54
N GLY A 392 0.44 -36.91 14.74
CA GLY A 392 -0.90 -37.42 15.04
C GLY A 392 -2.03 -36.75 14.23
N ASN A 393 -1.71 -35.97 13.19
CA ASN A 393 -2.64 -35.21 12.37
C ASN A 393 -2.34 -35.38 10.86
N ASN A 394 -3.19 -34.79 10.02
CA ASN A 394 -3.07 -34.84 8.55
C ASN A 394 -2.47 -33.57 7.94
N VAL A 395 -1.94 -32.64 8.75
CA VAL A 395 -1.49 -31.31 8.32
C VAL A 395 0.00 -31.28 8.02
N TYR A 396 0.82 -31.94 8.84
CA TYR A 396 2.27 -31.97 8.68
C TYR A 396 2.91 -33.26 9.20
N ASP A 397 4.14 -33.52 8.80
CA ASP A 397 5.04 -34.54 9.33
C ASP A 397 6.22 -33.89 10.06
N ILE A 398 6.77 -34.58 11.06
CA ILE A 398 7.93 -34.10 11.83
C ILE A 398 9.07 -35.12 11.75
N GLY A 399 10.27 -34.62 11.52
CA GLY A 399 11.50 -35.38 11.56
C GLY A 399 12.67 -34.56 12.09
N VAL A 400 13.83 -35.21 12.20
CA VAL A 400 15.09 -34.56 12.58
C VAL A 400 16.12 -34.88 11.52
N VAL A 401 16.82 -33.86 11.04
CA VAL A 401 17.96 -33.99 10.12
C VAL A 401 19.16 -33.30 10.76
N GLY A 402 20.14 -34.09 11.19
CA GLY A 402 21.30 -33.59 11.94
C GLY A 402 20.87 -32.86 13.22
N GLU A 403 21.11 -31.56 13.29
CA GLU A 403 20.75 -30.70 14.44
C GLU A 403 19.45 -29.90 14.24
N THR A 404 18.70 -30.16 13.17
CA THR A 404 17.52 -29.38 12.80
C THR A 404 16.26 -30.21 12.88
N ILE A 405 15.26 -29.70 13.57
CA ILE A 405 13.89 -30.22 13.53
C ILE A 405 13.28 -29.77 12.21
N VAL A 406 12.71 -30.70 11.45
CA VAL A 406 12.09 -30.40 10.17
C VAL A 406 10.60 -30.70 10.26
N VAL A 407 9.79 -29.69 10.01
CA VAL A 407 8.33 -29.78 9.89
C VAL A 407 7.99 -29.67 8.41
N ARG A 408 7.39 -30.71 7.85
CA ARG A 408 6.98 -30.76 6.45
C ARG A 408 5.46 -30.72 6.37
N PHE A 409 4.90 -29.68 5.76
CA PHE A 409 3.47 -29.63 5.46
C PHE A 409 3.12 -30.59 4.31
N ASN A 410 1.94 -31.21 4.41
CA ASN A 410 1.46 -32.24 3.49
C ASN A 410 0.94 -31.70 2.16
#